data_AF-A0A844KS67-F1
#
_entry.id   AF-A0A844KS67-F1
#
_cell.length_a   1.000
_cell.length_b   1.000
_cell.length_c   1.000
_cell.angle_alpha   90.00
_cell.angle_beta   90.00
_cell.angle_gamma   90.00
#
_symmetry.space_group_name_H-M   'P 1'
#
loop_
_entity.id
_entity.type
_entity.pdbx_description
1 polymer ?
#
loop_
_entity_poly.entity_id
_entity_poly.type
_entity_poly.pdbx_seq_one_letter_code
_entity_poly.pdbx_strand_id
1 'polypeptide(L)'
;MATRKSKKLDTFEGLYKRLEEVILANSGENEFEEIFKLVVLKLWNELNDEPVELTMDKANLKLRKIDLLWGGVLSEPRLLLCEEHYQICVSILKTFSLLKDGYEGVDGIFEFLISKEKKGSKGQYFTPRYIVDFCAKVINPKPGETILDPAAGSGAFLYHAKQNCDGINANDLWGFDFDIVATRVAKLLMYVSKLEKSHIYRVNSLIKNNKVSDGENITSIEDILRIEKQKELFDIIMTNPPFAGEITESEILESYFVSTGKNRIERDILFIERCIELLKPNGRMSIVLPDNIFGSRETEDLRRWINEKCRIIGVVGIPRNTFMPHTAVKTSILFLQKREKKSKCEENIFFAISEKPGKDGRGNILYKGDIHTWAEVDHDLNDILLEFNDFKNAEKIGW
;
A
#
# COMPACT_ATOMS: atom_id res chain seq x y z
N MET A 1 -4.73 -29.96 -37.06
CA MET A 1 -4.65 -28.48 -37.07
C MET A 1 -5.13 -27.97 -35.72
N ALA A 2 -4.19 -27.62 -34.84
CA ALA A 2 -4.51 -27.10 -33.51
C ALA A 2 -4.96 -25.64 -33.63
N THR A 3 -6.22 -25.37 -33.27
CA THR A 3 -6.76 -24.02 -33.09
C THR A 3 -5.97 -23.30 -32.00
N ARG A 4 -5.12 -22.37 -32.43
CA ARG A 4 -4.42 -21.38 -31.59
C ARG A 4 -5.49 -20.67 -30.75
N LYS A 5 -5.52 -20.91 -29.43
CA LYS A 5 -6.32 -20.11 -28.48
C LYS A 5 -5.95 -18.65 -28.72
N SER A 6 -6.89 -17.82 -29.17
CA SER A 6 -6.69 -16.37 -29.12
C SER A 6 -6.48 -16.01 -27.65
N LYS A 7 -5.28 -15.52 -27.30
CA LYS A 7 -5.06 -14.90 -26.00
C LYS A 7 -6.02 -13.70 -25.94
N LYS A 8 -6.93 -13.68 -24.96
CA LYS A 8 -7.85 -12.55 -24.72
C LYS A 8 -7.04 -11.27 -24.61
N LEU A 9 -7.17 -10.40 -25.61
CA LEU A 9 -6.55 -9.07 -25.66
C LEU A 9 -7.29 -8.04 -24.79
N ASP A 10 -8.42 -8.44 -24.22
CA ASP A 10 -9.33 -7.58 -23.47
C ASP A 10 -8.87 -7.36 -22.02
N THR A 11 -7.78 -8.00 -21.57
CA THR A 11 -7.26 -7.84 -20.20
C THR A 11 -5.84 -7.27 -20.20
N PHE A 12 -5.49 -6.53 -19.15
CA PHE A 12 -4.15 -5.98 -19.00
C PHE A 12 -3.08 -7.08 -18.93
N GLU A 13 -3.35 -8.23 -18.32
CA GLU A 13 -2.41 -9.37 -18.34
C GLU A 13 -2.10 -9.85 -19.77
N GLY A 14 -3.12 -9.91 -20.64
CA GLY A 14 -2.95 -10.28 -22.04
C GLY A 14 -2.11 -9.26 -22.80
N LEU A 15 -2.36 -7.98 -22.54
CA LEU A 15 -1.61 -6.85 -23.08
C LEU A 15 -0.14 -6.88 -22.62
N TYR A 16 0.10 -7.02 -21.32
CA TYR A 16 1.44 -7.09 -20.73
C TYR A 16 2.28 -8.20 -21.34
N LYS A 17 1.73 -9.42 -21.46
CA LYS A 17 2.45 -10.55 -22.07
C LYS A 17 2.90 -10.27 -23.50
N ARG A 18 2.12 -9.51 -24.28
CA ARG A 18 2.52 -9.15 -25.64
C ARG A 18 3.59 -8.06 -25.64
N LEU A 19 3.53 -7.10 -24.73
CA LEU A 19 4.60 -6.11 -24.56
C LEU A 19 5.90 -6.78 -24.14
N GLU A 20 5.83 -7.67 -23.15
CA GLU A 20 6.94 -8.50 -22.65
C GLU A 20 7.56 -9.31 -23.80
N GLU A 21 6.76 -10.03 -24.60
CA GLU A 21 7.23 -10.79 -25.77
C GLU A 21 7.97 -9.92 -26.80
N VAL A 22 7.54 -8.67 -27.02
CA VAL A 22 8.18 -7.74 -27.96
C VAL A 22 9.48 -7.17 -27.38
N ILE A 23 9.48 -6.80 -26.10
CA ILE A 23 10.65 -6.18 -25.45
C ILE A 23 11.74 -7.23 -25.19
N LEU A 24 11.39 -8.47 -24.86
CA LEU A 24 12.34 -9.59 -24.77
C LEU A 24 13.08 -9.88 -26.07
N ALA A 25 12.45 -9.59 -27.23
CA ALA A 25 13.11 -9.71 -28.52
C ALA A 25 14.17 -8.61 -28.75
N ASN A 26 14.14 -7.55 -27.93
CA ASN A 26 15.15 -6.50 -27.87
C ASN A 26 16.20 -6.89 -26.83
N SER A 27 17.37 -7.38 -27.26
CA SER A 27 18.36 -7.96 -26.35
C SER A 27 18.93 -6.94 -25.33
N GLY A 28 18.68 -7.15 -24.04
CA GLY A 28 19.49 -6.62 -22.94
C GLY A 28 18.85 -5.59 -22.00
N GLU A 29 17.64 -5.11 -22.29
CA GLU A 29 16.98 -4.06 -21.50
C GLU A 29 16.08 -4.61 -20.39
N ASN A 30 15.85 -3.80 -19.35
CA ASN A 30 14.93 -4.17 -18.27
C ASN A 30 13.48 -4.06 -18.77
N GLU A 31 12.85 -5.21 -18.99
CA GLU A 31 11.46 -5.33 -19.48
C GLU A 31 10.47 -4.54 -18.64
N PHE A 32 10.57 -4.60 -17.32
CA PHE A 32 9.68 -3.89 -16.43
C PHE A 32 9.82 -2.38 -16.59
N GLU A 33 11.03 -1.85 -16.65
CA GLU A 33 11.26 -0.40 -16.81
C GLU A 33 10.72 0.11 -18.16
N GLU A 34 10.95 -0.61 -19.25
CA GLU A 34 10.44 -0.22 -20.57
C GLU A 34 8.90 -0.28 -20.61
N ILE A 35 8.29 -1.35 -20.09
CA ILE A 35 6.82 -1.46 -20.01
C ILE A 35 6.26 -0.36 -19.10
N PHE A 36 6.88 -0.10 -17.96
CA PHE A 36 6.46 0.93 -17.02
C PHE A 36 6.48 2.33 -17.67
N LYS A 37 7.57 2.68 -18.38
CA LYS A 37 7.67 3.93 -19.16
C LYS A 37 6.55 4.05 -20.20
N LEU A 38 6.27 2.98 -20.94
CA LEU A 38 5.20 2.96 -21.93
C LEU A 38 3.79 3.10 -21.32
N VAL A 39 3.54 2.46 -20.17
CA VAL A 39 2.30 2.58 -19.41
C VAL A 39 2.12 4.00 -18.87
N VAL A 40 3.17 4.60 -18.31
CA VAL A 40 3.16 6.01 -17.85
C VAL A 40 2.86 6.97 -18.99
N LEU A 41 3.52 6.79 -20.14
CA LEU A 41 3.29 7.60 -21.33
C LEU A 41 1.82 7.53 -21.79
N LYS A 42 1.25 6.31 -21.81
CA LYS A 42 -0.15 6.13 -22.19
C LYS A 42 -1.13 6.70 -21.17
N LEU A 43 -0.88 6.54 -19.87
CA LEU A 43 -1.70 7.16 -18.83
C LEU A 43 -1.71 8.68 -18.97
N TRP A 44 -0.53 9.27 -19.19
CA TRP A 44 -0.42 10.70 -19.45
C TRP A 44 -1.27 11.14 -20.64
N ASN A 45 -1.17 10.40 -21.75
CA ASN A 45 -1.94 10.68 -22.97
C ASN A 45 -3.44 10.61 -22.72
N GLU A 46 -3.93 9.57 -22.06
CA GLU A 46 -5.36 9.43 -21.74
C GLU A 46 -5.86 10.50 -20.76
N LEU A 47 -5.06 10.88 -19.76
CA LEU A 47 -5.45 11.89 -18.77
C LEU A 47 -5.51 13.31 -19.35
N ASN A 48 -4.69 13.60 -20.36
CA ASN A 48 -4.59 14.92 -20.97
C ASN A 48 -5.26 15.01 -22.35
N ASP A 49 -5.94 13.94 -22.80
CA ASP A 49 -6.52 13.82 -24.14
C ASP A 49 -5.50 14.11 -25.26
N GLU A 50 -4.26 13.65 -25.08
CA GLU A 50 -3.16 13.84 -26.02
C GLU A 50 -2.99 12.60 -26.93
N PRO A 51 -2.65 12.78 -28.22
CA PRO A 51 -2.44 11.67 -29.14
C PRO A 51 -1.17 10.89 -28.81
N VAL A 52 -1.12 9.61 -29.20
CA VAL A 52 0.06 8.77 -29.02
C VAL A 52 1.22 9.19 -29.93
N GLU A 53 2.43 9.15 -29.40
CA GLU A 53 3.66 9.54 -30.07
C GLU A 53 4.02 8.58 -31.21
N LEU A 54 4.11 9.13 -32.43
CA LEU A 54 4.42 8.35 -33.63
C LEU A 54 5.91 8.04 -33.81
N THR A 55 6.80 8.57 -32.98
CA THR A 55 8.24 8.25 -33.03
C THR A 55 8.80 8.15 -31.62
N MET A 56 9.86 7.36 -31.44
CA MET A 56 10.49 7.21 -30.13
C MET A 56 11.10 8.53 -29.63
N ASP A 57 11.62 9.39 -30.51
CA ASP A 57 12.14 10.70 -30.13
C ASP A 57 11.08 11.60 -29.51
N LYS A 58 9.85 11.58 -30.05
CA LYS A 58 8.71 12.33 -29.49
C LYS A 58 8.28 11.74 -28.15
N ALA A 59 8.26 10.41 -28.03
CA ALA A 59 7.98 9.72 -26.77
C ALA A 59 8.99 10.11 -25.68
N ASN A 60 10.28 10.11 -26.01
CA ASN A 60 11.34 10.50 -25.08
C ASN A 60 11.26 11.98 -24.67
N LEU A 61 10.91 12.88 -25.60
CA LEU A 61 10.68 14.29 -25.24
C LEU A 61 9.51 14.44 -24.28
N LYS A 62 8.42 13.69 -24.49
CA LYS A 62 7.26 13.69 -23.59
C LYS A 62 7.61 13.06 -22.24
N LEU A 63 8.34 11.95 -22.17
CA LEU A 63 8.78 11.35 -20.91
C LEU A 63 9.58 12.34 -20.06
N ARG A 64 10.44 13.16 -20.67
CA ARG A 64 11.16 14.25 -19.94
C ARG A 64 10.20 15.30 -19.38
N LYS A 65 9.16 15.68 -20.13
CA LYS A 65 8.11 16.59 -19.63
C LYS A 65 7.36 15.95 -18.46
N ILE A 66 7.00 14.67 -18.58
CA ILE A 66 6.32 13.92 -17.52
C ILE A 66 7.19 13.87 -16.28
N ASP A 67 8.48 13.55 -16.39
CA ASP A 67 9.39 13.44 -15.25
C ASP A 67 9.55 14.76 -14.48
N LEU A 68 9.51 15.91 -15.17
CA LEU A 68 9.51 17.22 -14.54
C LEU A 68 8.22 17.49 -13.72
N LEU A 69 7.09 16.93 -14.13
CA LEU A 69 5.77 17.18 -13.51
C LEU A 69 5.40 16.10 -12.49
N TRP A 70 5.80 14.85 -12.74
CA TRP A 70 5.56 13.67 -11.94
C TRP A 70 6.88 13.17 -11.34
N GLY A 71 7.54 14.06 -10.62
CA GLY A 71 8.89 13.86 -10.11
C GLY A 71 9.04 12.59 -9.28
N GLY A 72 10.05 11.79 -9.61
CA GLY A 72 10.38 10.54 -8.90
C GLY A 72 9.46 9.37 -9.21
N VAL A 73 8.63 9.44 -10.26
CA VAL A 73 7.91 8.29 -10.82
C VAL A 73 8.80 7.49 -11.78
N LEU A 74 9.53 8.17 -12.65
CA LEU A 74 10.45 7.53 -13.59
C LEU A 74 11.83 7.39 -12.96
N SER A 75 12.48 6.24 -13.20
CA SER A 75 13.91 6.04 -12.91
C SER A 75 14.77 6.84 -13.90
N GLU A 76 14.37 6.80 -15.17
CA GLU A 76 14.94 7.56 -16.27
C GLU A 76 13.84 7.94 -17.29
N PRO A 77 13.84 9.17 -17.83
CA PRO A 77 12.82 9.63 -18.78
C PRO A 77 13.20 9.31 -20.24
N ARG A 78 13.63 8.08 -20.52
CA ARG A 78 14.05 7.66 -21.86
C ARG A 78 13.78 6.18 -22.10
N LEU A 79 13.14 5.84 -23.21
CA LEU A 79 12.99 4.48 -23.71
C LEU A 79 14.29 3.99 -24.37
N LEU A 80 14.62 2.72 -24.14
CA LEU A 80 15.79 2.03 -24.69
C LEU A 80 15.35 0.94 -25.69
N LEU A 81 14.39 1.26 -26.54
CA LEU A 81 13.88 0.35 -27.58
C LEU A 81 14.44 0.71 -28.97
N CYS A 82 14.37 -0.21 -29.93
CA CYS A 82 14.47 0.18 -31.33
C CYS A 82 13.13 0.76 -31.81
N GLU A 83 13.16 1.60 -32.84
CA GLU A 83 11.95 2.27 -33.36
C GLU A 83 10.89 1.25 -33.80
N GLU A 84 11.30 0.14 -34.41
CA GLU A 84 10.39 -0.93 -34.85
C GLU A 84 9.63 -1.56 -33.66
N HIS A 85 10.34 -1.92 -32.59
CA HIS A 85 9.72 -2.47 -31.37
C HIS A 85 8.82 -1.46 -30.67
N TYR A 86 9.24 -0.18 -30.61
CA TYR A 86 8.43 0.90 -30.05
C TYR A 86 7.08 1.02 -30.78
N GLN A 87 7.07 1.02 -32.12
CA GLN A 87 5.83 1.09 -32.90
C GLN A 87 4.90 -0.09 -32.64
N ILE A 88 5.46 -1.29 -32.48
CA ILE A 88 4.68 -2.48 -32.13
C ILE A 88 4.06 -2.31 -30.74
N CYS A 89 4.84 -1.90 -29.74
CA CYS A 89 4.34 -1.65 -28.37
C CYS A 89 3.22 -0.60 -28.35
N VAL A 90 3.39 0.51 -29.08
CA VAL A 90 2.36 1.54 -29.25
C VAL A 90 1.09 0.97 -29.88
N SER A 91 1.21 0.14 -30.91
CA SER A 91 0.06 -0.49 -31.56
C SER A 91 -0.72 -1.41 -30.61
N ILE A 92 -0.02 -2.14 -29.75
CA ILE A 92 -0.60 -2.99 -28.71
C ILE A 92 -1.33 -2.13 -27.68
N LEU A 93 -0.68 -1.06 -27.19
CA LEU A 93 -1.25 -0.19 -26.17
C LEU A 93 -2.49 0.56 -26.66
N LYS A 94 -2.57 0.93 -27.94
CA LYS A 94 -3.76 1.60 -28.51
C LYS A 94 -5.06 0.80 -28.38
N THR A 95 -5.00 -0.54 -28.26
CA THR A 95 -6.20 -1.39 -28.21
C THR A 95 -6.84 -1.46 -26.82
N PHE A 96 -6.26 -0.82 -25.82
CA PHE A 96 -6.69 -0.89 -24.42
C PHE A 96 -6.75 0.52 -23.84
N SER A 97 -7.74 0.83 -22.98
CA SER A 97 -7.76 2.09 -22.22
C SER A 97 -7.38 1.78 -20.78
N LEU A 98 -6.36 2.49 -20.27
CA LEU A 98 -5.89 2.32 -18.90
C LEU A 98 -6.82 3.02 -17.90
N LEU A 99 -7.55 4.06 -18.33
CA LEU A 99 -8.49 4.81 -17.49
C LEU A 99 -9.93 4.25 -17.51
N LYS A 100 -10.21 3.18 -18.28
CA LYS A 100 -11.56 2.65 -18.48
C LYS A 100 -12.31 2.42 -17.17
N ASP A 101 -11.63 1.88 -16.17
CA ASP A 101 -12.18 1.54 -14.85
C ASP A 101 -11.72 2.54 -13.76
N GLY A 102 -11.38 3.78 -14.17
CA GLY A 102 -10.93 4.85 -13.27
C GLY A 102 -9.66 4.50 -12.49
N TYR A 103 -9.54 5.04 -11.27
CA TYR A 103 -8.42 4.75 -10.37
C TYR A 103 -8.24 3.25 -10.13
N GLU A 104 -9.35 2.51 -9.99
CA GLU A 104 -9.33 1.07 -9.68
C GLU A 104 -8.67 0.26 -10.80
N GLY A 105 -8.96 0.59 -12.06
CA GLY A 105 -8.31 -0.01 -13.21
C GLY A 105 -6.81 0.25 -13.22
N VAL A 106 -6.42 1.52 -13.01
CA VAL A 106 -5.01 1.93 -12.99
C VAL A 106 -4.25 1.26 -11.85
N ASP A 107 -4.85 1.19 -10.67
CA ASP A 107 -4.26 0.58 -9.50
C ASP A 107 -4.12 -0.95 -9.65
N GLY A 108 -5.12 -1.63 -10.22
CA GLY A 108 -5.03 -3.06 -10.57
C GLY A 108 -3.95 -3.35 -11.62
N ILE A 109 -3.73 -2.44 -12.57
CA ILE A 109 -2.63 -2.50 -13.54
C ILE A 109 -1.29 -2.45 -12.83
N PHE A 110 -1.09 -1.51 -11.90
CA PHE A 110 0.20 -1.40 -11.19
C PHE A 110 0.42 -2.50 -10.16
N GLU A 111 -0.63 -2.98 -9.50
CA GLU A 111 -0.57 -4.18 -8.67
C GLU A 111 -0.05 -5.37 -9.50
N PHE A 112 -0.61 -5.56 -10.70
CA PHE A 112 -0.13 -6.58 -11.63
C PHE A 112 1.35 -6.36 -12.01
N LEU A 113 1.74 -5.15 -12.41
CA LEU A 113 3.12 -4.84 -12.80
C LEU A 113 4.13 -5.14 -11.67
N ILE A 114 3.85 -4.68 -10.45
CA ILE A 114 4.69 -4.93 -9.29
C ILE A 114 4.77 -6.43 -8.99
N SER A 115 3.65 -7.15 -9.06
CA SER A 115 3.63 -8.59 -8.80
C SER A 115 4.51 -9.39 -9.78
N LYS A 116 4.67 -8.89 -11.02
CA LYS A 116 5.53 -9.51 -12.03
C LYS A 116 7.00 -9.24 -11.77
N GLU A 117 7.36 -8.02 -11.40
CA GLU A 117 8.73 -7.65 -11.04
C GLU A 117 9.21 -8.42 -9.81
N LYS A 118 8.30 -8.66 -8.87
CA LYS A 118 8.60 -9.24 -7.57
C LYS A 118 8.46 -10.77 -7.50
N LYS A 119 8.49 -11.46 -8.64
CA LYS A 119 8.42 -12.93 -8.68
C LYS A 119 9.51 -13.55 -7.78
N GLY A 120 9.10 -14.07 -6.62
CA GLY A 120 9.97 -14.77 -5.67
C GLY A 120 10.43 -13.96 -4.45
N SER A 121 10.20 -12.63 -4.39
CA SER A 121 10.49 -11.85 -3.19
C SER A 121 9.40 -12.05 -2.14
N LYS A 122 9.75 -12.73 -1.05
CA LYS A 122 8.85 -12.96 0.10
C LYS A 122 8.54 -11.62 0.80
N GLY A 123 7.27 -11.37 1.13
CA GLY A 123 6.92 -10.40 2.19
C GLY A 123 6.27 -9.08 1.76
N GLN A 124 5.96 -8.85 0.48
CA GLN A 124 5.16 -7.70 0.06
C GLN A 124 3.81 -8.17 -0.46
N TYR A 125 2.76 -7.86 0.30
CA TYR A 125 1.41 -8.34 0.08
C TYR A 125 0.52 -7.17 -0.29
N PHE A 126 -0.16 -7.26 -1.43
CA PHE A 126 -1.19 -6.29 -1.75
C PHE A 126 -2.38 -6.48 -0.82
N THR A 127 -2.79 -5.39 -0.16
CA THR A 127 -3.99 -5.38 0.66
C THR A 127 -5.22 -5.26 -0.25
N PRO A 128 -6.15 -6.24 -0.24
CA PRO A 128 -7.36 -6.16 -1.05
C PRO A 128 -8.15 -4.89 -0.77
N ARG A 129 -8.70 -4.24 -1.82
CA ARG A 129 -9.31 -2.90 -1.68
C ARG A 129 -10.53 -2.87 -0.77
N TYR A 130 -11.33 -3.93 -0.71
CA TYR A 130 -12.42 -4.04 0.26
C TYR A 130 -11.93 -4.11 1.73
N ILE A 131 -10.71 -4.60 1.98
CA ILE A 131 -10.08 -4.56 3.31
C ILE A 131 -9.58 -3.14 3.61
N VAL A 132 -8.92 -2.51 2.64
CA VAL A 132 -8.43 -1.12 2.76
C VAL A 132 -9.59 -0.16 3.05
N ASP A 133 -10.68 -0.29 2.29
CA ASP A 133 -11.90 0.51 2.45
C ASP A 133 -12.59 0.25 3.79
N PHE A 134 -12.70 -1.00 4.22
CA PHE A 134 -13.21 -1.35 5.55
C PHE A 134 -12.38 -0.65 6.66
N CYS A 135 -11.05 -0.73 6.60
CA CYS A 135 -10.18 -0.02 7.53
C CYS A 135 -10.43 1.50 7.52
N ALA A 136 -10.53 2.10 6.33
CA ALA A 136 -10.80 3.53 6.18
C ALA A 136 -12.13 3.95 6.81
N LYS A 137 -13.20 3.18 6.57
CA LYS A 137 -14.53 3.42 7.14
C LYS A 137 -14.56 3.26 8.65
N VAL A 138 -13.88 2.23 9.19
CA VAL A 138 -13.77 2.03 10.64
C VAL A 138 -13.01 3.19 11.29
N ILE A 139 -11.87 3.57 10.69
CA ILE A 139 -11.02 4.68 11.17
C ILE A 139 -11.74 6.03 11.08
N ASN A 140 -12.60 6.24 10.08
CA ASN A 140 -13.43 7.43 9.96
C ASN A 140 -12.61 8.75 9.97
N PRO A 141 -11.74 9.01 8.96
CA PRO A 141 -10.95 10.24 8.89
C PRO A 141 -11.79 11.52 8.95
N LYS A 142 -11.26 12.56 9.57
CA LYS A 142 -11.90 13.87 9.73
C LYS A 142 -11.12 14.97 9.02
N PRO A 143 -11.78 16.08 8.62
CA PRO A 143 -11.10 17.20 7.98
C PRO A 143 -9.91 17.72 8.80
N GLY A 144 -8.77 17.93 8.12
CA GLY A 144 -7.54 18.47 8.72
C GLY A 144 -6.68 17.48 9.51
N GLU A 145 -7.06 16.21 9.62
CA GLU A 145 -6.23 15.18 10.24
C GLU A 145 -5.10 14.72 9.32
N THR A 146 -3.93 14.41 9.89
CA THR A 146 -2.80 13.84 9.13
C THR A 146 -2.80 12.32 9.20
N ILE A 147 -2.54 11.70 8.04
CA ILE A 147 -2.57 10.25 7.86
C ILE A 147 -1.17 9.76 7.44
N LEU A 148 -0.73 8.69 8.08
CA LEU A 148 0.52 8.02 7.79
C LEU A 148 0.30 6.54 7.41
N ASP A 149 0.99 6.09 6.37
CA ASP A 149 1.27 4.69 6.11
C ASP A 149 2.79 4.46 6.05
N PRO A 150 3.41 3.84 7.08
CA PRO A 150 4.85 3.59 7.13
C PRO A 150 5.29 2.35 6.33
N ALA A 151 4.37 1.64 5.68
CA ALA A 151 4.66 0.56 4.76
C ALA A 151 3.74 0.70 3.53
N ALA A 152 3.86 1.85 2.87
CA ALA A 152 2.83 2.39 1.99
C ALA A 152 2.52 1.52 0.77
N GLY A 153 3.46 0.71 0.27
CA GLY A 153 3.25 -0.06 -0.95
C GLY A 153 2.84 0.88 -2.10
N SER A 154 1.66 0.63 -2.69
CA SER A 154 1.08 1.48 -3.75
C SER A 154 0.34 2.72 -3.23
N GLY A 155 0.27 2.95 -1.91
CA GLY A 155 -0.42 4.10 -1.31
C GLY A 155 -1.94 3.93 -1.16
N ALA A 156 -2.46 2.70 -1.26
CA ALA A 156 -3.90 2.44 -1.23
C ALA A 156 -4.60 2.92 0.04
N PHE A 157 -4.00 2.74 1.23
CA PHE A 157 -4.58 3.25 2.47
C PHE A 157 -4.71 4.76 2.47
N LEU A 158 -3.71 5.48 1.95
CA LEU A 158 -3.73 6.95 1.83
C LEU A 158 -4.84 7.42 0.89
N TYR A 159 -4.94 6.76 -0.28
CA TYR A 159 -6.00 7.06 -1.24
C TYR A 159 -7.39 6.83 -0.64
N HIS A 160 -7.64 5.67 -0.04
CA HIS A 160 -8.95 5.34 0.53
C HIS A 160 -9.31 6.21 1.73
N ALA A 161 -8.34 6.61 2.55
CA ALA A 161 -8.57 7.56 3.62
C ALA A 161 -9.04 8.92 3.07
N LYS A 162 -8.43 9.39 1.97
CA LYS A 162 -8.87 10.59 1.24
C LYS A 162 -10.26 10.46 0.61
N GLN A 163 -10.61 9.27 0.08
CA GLN A 163 -11.94 9.02 -0.48
C GLN A 163 -13.05 8.99 0.58
N ASN A 164 -12.71 8.60 1.82
CA ASN A 164 -13.66 8.56 2.92
C ASN A 164 -13.85 9.93 3.62
N CYS A 165 -13.06 10.95 3.25
CA CYS A 165 -13.22 12.29 3.81
C CYS A 165 -12.71 13.38 2.84
N ASP A 166 -13.64 14.20 2.30
CA ASP A 166 -13.29 15.29 1.39
C ASP A 166 -12.36 16.34 2.02
N GLY A 167 -12.47 16.54 3.33
CA GLY A 167 -11.66 17.51 4.08
C GLY A 167 -10.21 17.09 4.37
N ILE A 168 -9.81 15.89 3.96
CA ILE A 168 -8.40 15.49 3.93
C ILE A 168 -7.76 16.06 2.67
N ASN A 169 -6.66 16.80 2.80
CA ASN A 169 -5.94 17.34 1.65
C ASN A 169 -4.79 16.39 1.25
N ALA A 170 -4.31 16.49 0.01
CA ALA A 170 -3.14 15.73 -0.44
C ALA A 170 -1.92 15.95 0.48
N ASN A 171 -1.70 17.17 0.96
CA ASN A 171 -0.64 17.56 1.90
C ASN A 171 -0.71 16.89 3.28
N ASP A 172 -1.83 16.24 3.60
CA ASP A 172 -2.07 15.54 4.87
C ASP A 172 -1.76 14.05 4.77
N LEU A 173 -1.44 13.54 3.58
CA LEU A 173 -1.13 12.14 3.29
C LEU A 173 0.37 11.90 3.27
N TRP A 174 0.84 10.94 4.08
CA TRP A 174 2.25 10.60 4.23
C TRP A 174 2.46 9.10 4.06
N GLY A 175 3.30 8.74 3.10
CA GLY A 175 3.62 7.36 2.76
C GLY A 175 5.11 7.12 2.74
N PHE A 176 5.55 6.08 3.42
CA PHE A 176 6.93 5.65 3.43
C PHE A 176 7.03 4.18 3.04
N ASP A 177 8.00 3.87 2.19
CA ASP A 177 8.35 2.49 1.85
C ASP A 177 9.85 2.38 1.55
N PHE A 178 10.47 1.26 1.87
CA PHE A 178 11.91 1.08 1.58
C PHE A 178 12.15 0.72 0.10
N ASP A 179 11.12 0.18 -0.55
CA ASP A 179 11.15 -0.30 -1.92
C ASP A 179 10.94 0.83 -2.93
N ILE A 180 11.91 0.99 -3.84
CA ILE A 180 11.87 2.06 -4.84
C ILE A 180 10.73 1.88 -5.83
N VAL A 181 10.36 0.64 -6.18
CA VAL A 181 9.28 0.39 -7.14
C VAL A 181 7.93 0.74 -6.51
N ALA A 182 7.70 0.35 -5.25
CA ALA A 182 6.51 0.70 -4.49
C ALA A 182 6.33 2.21 -4.39
N THR A 183 7.37 2.95 -3.97
CA THR A 183 7.29 4.41 -3.85
C THR A 183 7.04 5.11 -5.20
N ARG A 184 7.63 4.64 -6.30
CA ARG A 184 7.36 5.17 -7.65
C ARG A 184 5.90 4.95 -8.07
N VAL A 185 5.35 3.77 -7.81
CA VAL A 185 3.95 3.46 -8.10
C VAL A 185 3.01 4.27 -7.21
N ALA A 186 3.29 4.38 -5.91
CA ALA A 186 2.50 5.22 -5.01
C ALA A 186 2.47 6.67 -5.50
N LYS A 187 3.61 7.26 -5.85
CA LYS A 187 3.67 8.61 -6.44
C LYS A 187 2.81 8.72 -7.68
N LEU A 188 2.94 7.78 -8.62
CA LEU A 188 2.16 7.78 -9.85
C LEU A 188 0.65 7.72 -9.58
N LEU A 189 0.20 6.84 -8.69
CA LEU A 189 -1.21 6.74 -8.31
C LEU A 189 -1.71 8.00 -7.61
N MET A 190 -0.89 8.65 -6.79
CA MET A 190 -1.21 9.96 -6.22
C MET A 190 -1.35 11.02 -7.32
N TYR A 191 -0.45 11.09 -8.30
CA TYR A 191 -0.56 12.03 -9.43
C TYR A 191 -1.80 11.79 -10.28
N VAL A 192 -2.08 10.53 -10.66
CA VAL A 192 -3.29 10.15 -11.42
C VAL A 192 -4.56 10.55 -10.67
N SER A 193 -4.52 10.50 -9.34
CA SER A 193 -5.64 10.88 -8.46
C SER A 193 -5.72 12.38 -8.16
N LYS A 194 -4.87 13.23 -8.75
CA LYS A 194 -4.77 14.67 -8.45
C LYS A 194 -4.43 14.95 -6.98
N LEU A 195 -3.56 14.10 -6.42
CA LEU A 195 -3.01 14.20 -5.07
C LEU A 195 -1.51 14.52 -5.11
N GLU A 196 -1.05 15.32 -6.07
CA GLU A 196 0.37 15.59 -6.33
C GLU A 196 1.14 16.18 -5.13
N LYS A 197 0.45 16.75 -4.14
CA LYS A 197 1.06 17.30 -2.92
C LYS A 197 1.21 16.28 -1.79
N SER A 198 0.93 15.01 -2.04
CA SER A 198 1.17 13.91 -1.10
C SER A 198 2.65 13.71 -0.82
N HIS A 199 2.96 13.30 0.41
CA HIS A 199 4.30 13.11 0.90
C HIS A 199 4.71 11.64 0.79
N ILE A 200 5.25 11.22 -0.36
CA ILE A 200 5.70 9.84 -0.59
C ILE A 200 7.23 9.78 -0.67
N TYR A 201 7.85 9.07 0.27
CA TYR A 201 9.31 8.99 0.38
C TYR A 201 9.83 7.56 0.48
N ARG A 202 11.05 7.35 -0.03
CA ARG A 202 11.76 6.09 0.10
C ARG A 202 12.63 6.11 1.36
N VAL A 203 12.23 5.39 2.39
CA VAL A 203 12.99 5.21 3.64
C VAL A 203 12.69 3.86 4.25
N ASN A 204 13.62 3.33 5.05
CA ASN A 204 13.29 2.22 5.95
C ASN A 204 12.60 2.79 7.20
N SER A 205 11.29 2.59 7.29
CA SER A 205 10.46 3.13 8.37
C SER A 205 10.83 2.65 9.76
N LEU A 206 11.60 1.55 9.88
CA LEU A 206 12.07 1.05 11.17
C LEU A 206 13.32 1.78 11.68
N ILE A 207 14.00 2.57 10.84
CA ILE A 207 15.14 3.38 11.26
C ILE A 207 14.64 4.62 12.00
N LYS A 208 15.17 4.83 13.20
CA LYS A 208 14.93 6.04 14.03
C LYS A 208 16.19 6.90 14.05
N ASN A 209 16.04 8.21 14.17
CA ASN A 209 17.14 9.18 14.24
C ASN A 209 18.02 9.12 15.52
N ASN A 210 17.81 8.13 16.39
CA ASN A 210 18.42 8.11 17.73
C ASN A 210 19.86 7.56 17.77
N LYS A 211 20.43 7.09 16.65
CA LYS A 211 21.85 6.71 16.55
C LYS A 211 22.41 7.04 15.17
N VAL A 212 23.31 8.01 15.14
CA VAL A 212 24.19 8.27 13.99
C VAL A 212 25.26 7.18 14.03
N SER A 213 25.21 6.23 13.10
CA SER A 213 26.38 5.41 12.80
C SER A 213 27.30 6.24 11.91
N ASP A 214 28.57 6.34 12.30
CA ASP A 214 29.62 7.05 11.57
C ASP A 214 29.65 6.63 10.09
N GLY A 215 29.31 7.55 9.19
CA GLY A 215 29.72 7.48 7.78
C GLY A 215 28.61 7.58 6.72
N GLU A 216 27.36 7.24 7.02
CA GLU A 216 26.24 7.35 6.07
C GLU A 216 25.07 8.11 6.70
N ASN A 217 24.71 9.27 6.12
CA ASN A 217 23.52 10.03 6.51
C ASN A 217 22.25 9.28 6.06
N ILE A 218 21.87 8.23 6.79
CA ILE A 218 20.62 7.52 6.56
C ILE A 218 19.46 8.43 7.00
N THR A 219 18.59 8.77 6.04
CA THR A 219 17.44 9.64 6.31
C THR A 219 16.31 8.85 6.98
N SER A 220 15.91 9.26 8.18
CA SER A 220 14.76 8.70 8.90
C SER A 220 13.45 9.44 8.58
N ILE A 221 12.32 8.89 9.03
CA ILE A 221 11.01 9.58 8.98
C ILE A 221 11.09 10.90 9.73
N GLU A 222 11.67 10.91 10.93
CA GLU A 222 11.80 12.10 11.77
C GLU A 222 12.60 13.22 11.08
N ASP A 223 13.65 12.87 10.33
CA ASP A 223 14.45 13.88 9.61
C ASP A 223 13.63 14.54 8.50
N ILE A 224 12.85 13.75 7.76
CA ILE A 224 11.95 14.27 6.73
C ILE A 224 10.87 15.17 7.35
N LEU A 225 10.27 14.74 8.47
CA LEU A 225 9.23 15.51 9.15
C LEU A 225 9.75 16.87 9.67
N ARG A 226 11.00 16.90 10.14
CA ARG A 226 11.70 18.13 10.55
C ARG A 226 11.95 19.07 9.37
N ILE A 227 12.39 18.54 8.23
CA ILE A 227 12.70 19.32 7.02
C ILE A 227 11.42 19.91 6.40
N GLU A 228 10.38 19.08 6.25
CA GLU A 228 9.23 19.44 5.44
C GLU A 228 8.27 20.41 6.15
N LYS A 229 7.89 20.17 7.42
CA LYS A 229 6.71 20.85 7.99
C LYS A 229 6.66 21.05 9.52
N GLN A 230 7.76 20.87 10.26
CA GLN A 230 7.72 20.92 11.75
C GLN A 230 6.61 20.01 12.35
N LYS A 231 6.30 18.89 11.69
CA LYS A 231 5.36 17.90 12.21
C LYS A 231 6.17 16.87 12.99
N GLU A 232 5.59 16.32 14.06
CA GLU A 232 6.27 15.26 14.83
C GLU A 232 5.50 13.93 14.79
N LEU A 233 4.16 13.99 14.75
CA LEU A 233 3.28 12.83 14.93
C LEU A 233 2.01 12.94 14.06
N PHE A 234 1.29 11.83 13.93
CA PHE A 234 0.12 11.69 13.06
C PHE A 234 -1.19 11.43 13.81
N ASP A 235 -2.30 11.94 13.30
CA ASP A 235 -3.63 11.66 13.88
C ASP A 235 -4.08 10.22 13.57
N ILE A 236 -3.74 9.74 12.38
CA ILE A 236 -4.16 8.44 11.86
C ILE A 236 -2.97 7.65 11.32
N ILE A 237 -2.91 6.36 11.64
CA ILE A 237 -2.05 5.39 10.94
C ILE A 237 -2.90 4.27 10.34
N MET A 238 -2.73 4.00 9.06
CA MET A 238 -3.41 2.90 8.37
C MET A 238 -2.38 2.15 7.55
N THR A 239 -2.15 0.88 7.87
CA THR A 239 -1.02 0.16 7.27
C THR A 239 -1.15 -1.35 7.28
N ASN A 240 -0.44 -1.98 6.35
CA ASN A 240 -0.24 -3.42 6.27
C ASN A 240 1.27 -3.69 6.19
N PRO A 241 1.97 -3.82 7.32
CA PRO A 241 3.41 -4.04 7.33
C PRO A 241 3.77 -5.42 6.76
N PRO A 242 5.00 -5.60 6.26
CA PRO A 242 5.47 -6.89 5.79
C PRO A 242 5.47 -7.96 6.91
N PHE A 243 4.73 -9.06 6.72
CA PHE A 243 4.58 -10.15 7.71
C PHE A 243 5.80 -11.05 7.90
N ALA A 244 6.71 -11.10 6.91
CA ALA A 244 7.75 -12.11 6.85
C ALA A 244 9.13 -11.47 6.95
N GLY A 245 9.95 -11.98 7.87
CA GLY A 245 11.35 -11.61 8.04
C GLY A 245 11.65 -11.20 9.47
N GLU A 246 12.87 -11.50 9.90
CA GLU A 246 13.41 -11.13 11.19
C GLU A 246 14.35 -9.93 11.00
N ILE A 247 14.38 -9.06 12.01
CA ILE A 247 15.37 -8.00 12.14
C ILE A 247 16.43 -8.50 13.11
N THR A 248 17.69 -8.42 12.68
CA THR A 248 18.88 -8.84 13.45
C THR A 248 19.88 -7.70 13.63
N GLU A 249 19.64 -6.57 12.97
CA GLU A 249 20.46 -5.37 12.98
C GLU A 249 20.39 -4.70 14.36
N SER A 250 21.47 -4.78 15.14
CA SER A 250 21.52 -4.24 16.51
C SER A 250 21.13 -2.77 16.61
N GLU A 251 21.51 -1.95 15.61
CA GLU A 251 21.17 -0.53 15.55
C GLU A 251 19.65 -0.29 15.56
N ILE A 252 18.91 -1.14 14.84
CA ILE A 252 17.44 -1.11 14.84
C ILE A 252 16.94 -1.66 16.16
N LEU A 253 17.38 -2.85 16.59
CA LEU A 253 16.89 -3.52 17.79
C LEU A 253 17.08 -2.70 19.07
N GLU A 254 18.19 -1.99 19.22
CA GLU A 254 18.47 -1.15 20.39
C GLU A 254 17.58 0.09 20.47
N SER A 255 16.89 0.44 19.37
CA SER A 255 16.00 1.60 19.30
C SER A 255 14.55 1.30 19.70
N TYR A 256 14.19 0.03 19.92
CA TYR A 256 12.83 -0.40 20.30
C TYR A 256 12.78 -1.07 21.67
N PHE A 257 11.71 -0.78 22.41
CA PHE A 257 11.45 -1.36 23.71
C PHE A 257 11.18 -2.86 23.62
N VAL A 258 10.35 -3.32 22.67
CA VAL A 258 9.93 -4.73 22.55
C VAL A 258 11.07 -5.69 22.14
N SER A 259 12.18 -5.16 21.65
CA SER A 259 13.42 -5.89 21.33
C SER A 259 14.48 -5.84 22.43
N THR A 260 14.23 -5.17 23.56
CA THR A 260 15.19 -5.09 24.67
C THR A 260 15.64 -6.49 25.10
N GLY A 261 16.96 -6.74 25.04
CA GLY A 261 17.55 -8.03 25.41
C GLY A 261 17.36 -9.16 24.39
N LYS A 262 16.85 -8.87 23.19
CA LYS A 262 16.68 -9.84 22.10
C LYS A 262 17.69 -9.57 20.98
N ASN A 263 18.23 -10.64 20.40
CA ASN A 263 19.16 -10.57 19.25
C ASN A 263 18.43 -10.70 17.90
N ARG A 264 17.14 -11.05 17.92
CA ARG A 264 16.27 -11.16 16.76
C ARG A 264 14.84 -10.90 17.16
N ILE A 265 14.07 -10.31 16.25
CA ILE A 265 12.63 -10.12 16.43
C ILE A 265 11.93 -10.05 15.07
N GLU A 266 10.69 -10.49 15.01
CA GLU A 266 9.87 -10.41 13.81
C GLU A 266 9.58 -8.94 13.44
N ARG A 267 9.62 -8.65 12.14
CA ARG A 267 9.53 -7.27 11.64
C ARG A 267 8.19 -6.60 11.97
N ASP A 268 7.10 -7.35 11.87
CA ASP A 268 5.75 -6.91 12.19
C ASP A 268 5.59 -6.44 13.64
N ILE A 269 6.27 -7.09 14.59
CA ILE A 269 6.32 -6.67 16.00
C ILE A 269 6.93 -5.27 16.14
N LEU A 270 8.05 -4.99 15.45
CA LEU A 270 8.66 -3.66 15.48
C LEU A 270 7.77 -2.60 14.82
N PHE A 271 7.06 -2.95 13.75
CA PHE A 271 6.11 -2.03 13.11
C PHE A 271 4.98 -1.63 14.05
N ILE A 272 4.49 -2.52 14.91
CA ILE A 272 3.45 -2.17 15.91
C ILE A 272 3.97 -1.08 16.85
N GLU A 273 5.16 -1.26 17.43
CA GLU A 273 5.77 -0.25 18.30
C GLU A 273 6.02 1.05 17.52
N ARG A 274 6.58 0.95 16.32
CA ARG A 274 6.87 2.09 15.46
C ARG A 274 5.64 2.94 15.15
N CYS A 275 4.53 2.29 14.80
CA CYS A 275 3.30 3.00 14.51
C CYS A 275 2.74 3.68 15.77
N ILE A 276 2.73 2.99 16.91
CA ILE A 276 2.27 3.59 18.17
C ILE A 276 3.13 4.79 18.57
N GLU A 277 4.44 4.76 18.33
CA GLU A 277 5.31 5.91 18.59
C GLU A 277 4.99 7.12 17.70
N LEU A 278 4.78 6.90 16.40
CA LEU A 278 4.48 7.94 15.40
C LEU A 278 3.05 8.51 15.51
N LEU A 279 2.18 7.88 16.29
CA LEU A 279 0.82 8.35 16.50
C LEU A 279 0.77 9.47 17.56
N LYS A 280 -0.06 10.48 17.36
CA LYS A 280 -0.38 11.50 18.38
C LYS A 280 -1.12 10.87 19.56
N PRO A 281 -1.06 11.47 20.75
CA PRO A 281 -2.01 11.12 21.81
C PRO A 281 -3.46 11.24 21.30
N ASN A 282 -4.30 10.26 21.64
CA ASN A 282 -5.66 10.06 21.12
C ASN A 282 -5.77 9.76 19.61
N GLY A 283 -4.65 9.75 18.88
CA GLY A 283 -4.63 9.28 17.49
C GLY A 283 -5.03 7.81 17.40
N ARG A 284 -5.47 7.39 16.22
CA ARG A 284 -6.05 6.06 15.98
C ARG A 284 -5.36 5.33 14.85
N MET A 285 -5.33 4.01 14.95
CA MET A 285 -4.61 3.17 14.02
C MET A 285 -5.41 1.94 13.63
N SER A 286 -5.35 1.57 12.35
CA SER A 286 -5.69 0.24 11.86
C SER A 286 -4.43 -0.42 11.28
N ILE A 287 -4.06 -1.59 11.81
CA ILE A 287 -2.89 -2.34 11.34
C ILE A 287 -3.26 -3.79 11.05
N VAL A 288 -2.92 -4.26 9.84
CA VAL A 288 -3.12 -5.66 9.44
C VAL A 288 -1.94 -6.48 9.96
N LEU A 289 -2.21 -7.57 10.67
CA LEU A 289 -1.20 -8.37 11.35
C LEU A 289 -1.47 -9.87 11.21
N PRO A 290 -0.44 -10.73 11.26
CA PRO A 290 -0.62 -12.17 11.40
C PRO A 290 -1.32 -12.55 12.71
N ASP A 291 -2.19 -13.58 12.66
CA ASP A 291 -3.02 -14.01 13.79
C ASP A 291 -2.21 -14.46 15.02
N ASN A 292 -0.99 -14.96 14.83
CA ASN A 292 -0.16 -15.47 15.92
C ASN A 292 0.17 -14.39 16.97
N ILE A 293 0.23 -13.12 16.58
CA ILE A 293 0.51 -11.98 17.47
C ILE A 293 -0.53 -11.87 18.61
N PHE A 294 -1.77 -12.30 18.37
CA PHE A 294 -2.86 -12.16 19.33
C PHE A 294 -2.91 -13.28 20.38
N GLY A 295 -2.25 -14.42 20.13
CA GLY A 295 -2.40 -15.61 20.97
C GLY A 295 -1.10 -16.27 21.43
N SER A 296 0.05 -15.96 20.81
CA SER A 296 1.30 -16.65 21.13
C SER A 296 1.90 -16.19 22.47
N ARG A 297 2.67 -17.05 23.13
CA ARG A 297 3.33 -16.73 24.40
C ARG A 297 4.47 -15.73 24.21
N GLU A 298 5.14 -15.81 23.06
CA GLU A 298 6.29 -14.98 22.68
C GLU A 298 5.90 -13.49 22.54
N THR A 299 4.61 -13.22 22.27
CA THR A 299 4.06 -11.87 22.07
C THR A 299 3.26 -11.36 23.28
N GLU A 300 3.33 -12.05 24.43
CA GLU A 300 2.63 -11.63 25.65
C GLU A 300 3.08 -10.24 26.13
N ASP A 301 4.39 -9.98 26.17
CA ASP A 301 4.94 -8.69 26.60
C ASP A 301 4.52 -7.56 25.66
N LEU A 302 4.46 -7.83 24.35
CA LEU A 302 3.94 -6.91 23.37
C LEU A 302 2.47 -6.57 23.64
N ARG A 303 1.60 -7.58 23.88
CA ARG A 303 0.18 -7.34 24.18
C ARG A 303 -0.01 -6.54 25.47
N ARG A 304 0.79 -6.84 26.51
CA ARG A 304 0.80 -6.05 27.76
C ARG A 304 1.19 -4.59 27.47
N TRP A 305 2.26 -4.37 26.72
CA TRP A 305 2.71 -3.03 26.34
C TRP A 305 1.68 -2.28 25.50
N ILE A 306 1.05 -2.92 24.51
CA ILE A 306 -0.05 -2.34 23.72
C ILE A 306 -1.19 -1.90 24.66
N ASN A 307 -1.62 -2.76 25.59
CA ASN A 307 -2.72 -2.43 26.51
C ASN A 307 -2.38 -1.23 27.42
N GLU A 308 -1.11 -1.07 27.79
CA GLU A 308 -0.63 0.08 28.56
C GLU A 308 -0.62 1.38 27.76
N LYS A 309 -0.20 1.33 26.49
CA LYS A 309 -0.04 2.51 25.63
C LYS A 309 -1.30 2.90 24.85
N CYS A 310 -2.18 1.94 24.59
CA CYS A 310 -3.32 2.08 23.69
C CYS A 310 -4.59 1.48 24.32
N ARG A 311 -5.74 2.07 23.99
CA ARG A 311 -7.03 1.39 24.08
C ARG A 311 -7.14 0.47 22.88
N ILE A 312 -7.35 -0.82 23.15
CA ILE A 312 -7.67 -1.79 22.10
C ILE A 312 -9.16 -1.64 21.81
N ILE A 313 -9.49 -1.16 20.62
CA ILE A 313 -10.88 -0.87 20.24
C ILE A 313 -11.53 -2.13 19.68
N GLY A 314 -10.82 -2.83 18.80
CA GLY A 314 -11.29 -4.11 18.31
C GLY A 314 -10.26 -4.89 17.51
N VAL A 315 -10.54 -6.18 17.36
CA VAL A 315 -9.79 -7.12 16.53
C VAL A 315 -10.77 -7.81 15.59
N VAL A 316 -10.53 -7.68 14.29
CA VAL A 316 -11.35 -8.31 13.25
C VAL A 316 -10.53 -9.38 12.54
N GLY A 317 -10.90 -10.64 12.75
CA GLY A 317 -10.26 -11.79 12.11
C GLY A 317 -10.61 -11.86 10.63
N ILE A 318 -9.61 -12.05 9.78
CA ILE A 318 -9.75 -12.10 8.32
C ILE A 318 -9.51 -13.53 7.81
N PRO A 319 -10.38 -14.05 6.92
CA PRO A 319 -10.20 -15.35 6.28
C PRO A 319 -8.85 -15.52 5.57
N ARG A 320 -8.32 -16.75 5.60
CA ARG A 320 -7.02 -17.09 4.97
C ARG A 320 -6.96 -16.76 3.47
N ASN A 321 -8.08 -16.88 2.76
CA ASN A 321 -8.11 -16.69 1.30
C ASN A 321 -8.07 -15.22 0.88
N THR A 322 -8.34 -14.28 1.78
CA THR A 322 -8.41 -12.83 1.49
C THR A 322 -7.11 -12.31 0.86
N PHE A 323 -5.96 -12.79 1.33
CA PHE A 323 -4.64 -12.37 0.84
C PHE A 323 -4.04 -13.32 -0.22
N MET A 324 -4.79 -14.31 -0.69
CA MET A 324 -4.37 -15.15 -1.82
C MET A 324 -4.37 -14.34 -3.13
N PRO A 325 -3.50 -14.69 -4.09
CA PRO A 325 -2.54 -15.80 -4.06
C PRO A 325 -1.22 -15.48 -3.34
N HIS A 326 -1.08 -14.27 -2.77
CA HIS A 326 0.20 -13.83 -2.23
C HIS A 326 0.57 -14.53 -0.92
N THR A 327 -0.40 -14.75 -0.03
CA THR A 327 -0.18 -15.49 1.22
C THR A 327 -1.44 -16.17 1.72
N ALA A 328 -1.26 -17.32 2.37
CA ALA A 328 -2.29 -18.07 3.09
C ALA A 328 -2.18 -17.91 4.61
N VAL A 329 -1.32 -16.99 5.08
CA VAL A 329 -1.20 -16.62 6.50
C VAL A 329 -2.54 -16.07 6.97
N LYS A 330 -3.06 -16.61 8.07
CA LYS A 330 -4.26 -16.09 8.72
C LYS A 330 -3.91 -14.75 9.36
N THR A 331 -4.72 -13.73 9.10
CA THR A 331 -4.46 -12.35 9.49
C THR A 331 -5.67 -11.77 10.21
N SER A 332 -5.42 -10.75 11.01
CA SER A 332 -6.44 -9.96 11.69
C SER A 332 -6.11 -8.49 11.56
N ILE A 333 -7.13 -7.64 11.62
CA ILE A 333 -7.00 -6.20 11.65
C ILE A 333 -7.14 -5.75 13.10
N LEU A 334 -6.12 -5.07 13.60
CA LEU A 334 -6.10 -4.51 14.95
C LEU A 334 -6.41 -3.01 14.88
N PHE A 335 -7.44 -2.59 15.62
CA PHE A 335 -7.86 -1.21 15.77
C PHE A 335 -7.47 -0.68 17.15
N LEU A 336 -6.63 0.35 17.19
CA LEU A 336 -6.09 0.94 18.42
C LEU A 336 -6.33 2.44 18.49
N GLN A 337 -6.45 2.97 19.69
CA GLN A 337 -6.36 4.40 19.98
C GLN A 337 -5.24 4.65 21.00
N LYS A 338 -4.25 5.49 20.68
CA LYS A 338 -3.15 5.80 21.60
C LYS A 338 -3.67 6.61 22.79
N ARG A 339 -3.26 6.23 23.99
CA ARG A 339 -3.68 6.91 25.22
C ARG A 339 -2.77 8.09 25.51
N GLU A 340 -3.33 9.12 26.13
CA GLU A 340 -2.54 10.11 26.89
C GLU A 340 -2.05 9.55 28.22
N LYS A 341 -2.91 8.76 28.89
CA LYS A 341 -2.66 8.19 30.22
C LYS A 341 -3.15 6.75 30.30
N LYS A 342 -2.45 5.92 31.06
CA LYS A 342 -2.83 4.53 31.30
C LYS A 342 -4.25 4.46 31.89
N SER A 343 -5.09 3.57 31.35
CA SER A 343 -6.42 3.34 31.91
C SER A 343 -6.33 2.74 33.31
N LYS A 344 -7.28 3.12 34.16
CA LYS A 344 -7.46 2.54 35.51
C LYS A 344 -8.60 1.53 35.56
N CYS A 345 -9.36 1.40 34.48
CA CYS A 345 -10.55 0.55 34.40
C CYS A 345 -10.36 -0.50 33.31
N GLU A 346 -11.05 -1.63 33.47
CA GLU A 346 -11.23 -2.57 32.38
C GLU A 346 -12.07 -1.94 31.28
N GLU A 347 -11.72 -2.21 30.03
CA GLU A 347 -12.36 -1.68 28.84
C GLU A 347 -12.79 -2.86 27.97
N ASN A 348 -13.99 -2.78 27.41
CA ASN A 348 -14.45 -3.79 26.46
C ASN A 348 -13.68 -3.68 25.15
N ILE A 349 -13.53 -4.82 24.47
CA ILE A 349 -12.87 -4.93 23.17
C ILE A 349 -13.85 -5.58 22.21
N PHE A 350 -14.02 -4.99 21.03
CA PHE A 350 -14.83 -5.58 19.96
C PHE A 350 -14.07 -6.73 19.29
N PHE A 351 -14.71 -7.89 19.15
CA PHE A 351 -14.18 -9.02 18.39
C PHE A 351 -15.18 -9.42 17.32
N ALA A 352 -14.71 -9.55 16.08
CA ALA A 352 -15.47 -10.13 14.99
C ALA A 352 -14.58 -11.01 14.12
N ILE A 353 -15.19 -11.93 13.39
CA ILE A 353 -14.52 -12.76 12.40
C ILE A 353 -15.31 -12.64 11.12
N SER A 354 -14.66 -12.17 10.05
CA SER A 354 -15.25 -12.24 8.71
C SER A 354 -15.31 -13.71 8.28
N GLU A 355 -16.47 -14.15 7.81
CA GLU A 355 -16.73 -15.49 7.29
C GLU A 355 -16.56 -15.54 5.77
N LYS A 356 -16.68 -14.38 5.10
CA LYS A 356 -16.62 -14.27 3.64
C LYS A 356 -15.29 -13.66 3.16
N PRO A 357 -14.40 -14.47 2.56
CA PRO A 357 -13.06 -14.02 2.18
C PRO A 357 -13.00 -13.05 1.00
N GLY A 358 -14.08 -12.84 0.25
CA GLY A 358 -14.05 -12.10 -1.02
C GLY A 358 -13.21 -12.74 -2.14
N LYS A 359 -12.53 -13.86 -1.86
CA LYS A 359 -11.68 -14.60 -2.81
C LYS A 359 -11.78 -16.11 -2.62
N ASP A 360 -11.62 -16.84 -3.71
CA ASP A 360 -11.46 -18.30 -3.66
C ASP A 360 -10.05 -18.72 -3.19
N GLY A 361 -9.83 -20.04 -3.02
CA GLY A 361 -8.53 -20.57 -2.61
C GLY A 361 -7.40 -20.42 -3.64
N ARG A 362 -7.70 -19.96 -4.87
CA ARG A 362 -6.70 -19.63 -5.90
C ARG A 362 -6.40 -18.14 -5.95
N GLY A 363 -7.10 -17.33 -5.16
CA GLY A 363 -6.98 -15.87 -5.13
C GLY A 363 -7.85 -15.15 -6.17
N ASN A 364 -8.77 -15.85 -6.85
CA ASN A 364 -9.73 -15.17 -7.73
C ASN A 364 -10.76 -14.44 -6.90
N ILE A 365 -11.09 -13.21 -7.29
CA ILE A 365 -12.10 -12.39 -6.61
C ILE A 365 -13.49 -12.99 -6.85
N LEU A 366 -14.27 -13.09 -5.76
CA LEU A 366 -15.67 -13.50 -5.78
C LEU A 366 -16.54 -12.25 -5.76
N TYR A 367 -17.47 -12.13 -6.71
CA TYR A 367 -18.37 -10.99 -6.83
C TYR A 367 -19.81 -11.41 -6.53
N LYS A 368 -20.62 -10.48 -5.99
CA LYS A 368 -22.04 -10.68 -5.69
C LYS A 368 -22.92 -10.74 -6.94
N GLY A 369 -22.44 -10.18 -8.07
CA GLY A 369 -23.15 -10.15 -9.34
C GLY A 369 -22.20 -10.00 -10.54
N ASP A 370 -22.72 -9.49 -11.65
CA ASP A 370 -22.01 -9.38 -12.93
C ASP A 370 -21.09 -8.15 -13.03
N ILE A 371 -21.14 -7.25 -12.05
CA ILE A 371 -20.29 -6.05 -11.98
C ILE A 371 -18.99 -6.44 -11.26
N HIS A 372 -17.87 -6.32 -11.97
CA HIS A 372 -16.55 -6.73 -11.47
C HIS A 372 -15.75 -5.58 -10.86
N THR A 373 -16.30 -4.91 -9.84
CA THR A 373 -15.61 -3.85 -9.06
C THR A 373 -15.32 -4.32 -7.64
N TRP A 374 -14.34 -3.72 -6.94
CA TRP A 374 -14.01 -4.17 -5.58
C TRP A 374 -15.16 -3.94 -4.59
N ALA A 375 -16.05 -2.98 -4.86
CA ALA A 375 -17.24 -2.70 -4.04
C ALA A 375 -18.28 -3.83 -4.11
N GLU A 376 -18.29 -4.59 -5.21
CA GLU A 376 -19.21 -5.71 -5.46
C GLU A 376 -18.62 -7.06 -5.05
N VAL A 377 -17.50 -7.06 -4.34
CA VAL A 377 -16.87 -8.28 -3.82
C VAL A 377 -17.75 -8.93 -2.75
N ASP A 378 -17.89 -10.26 -2.81
CA ASP A 378 -18.68 -11.02 -1.84
C ASP A 378 -17.93 -11.17 -0.50
N HIS A 379 -18.11 -10.16 0.34
CA HIS A 379 -17.66 -10.11 1.73
C HIS A 379 -18.77 -9.65 2.68
N ASP A 380 -18.56 -9.85 3.98
CA ASP A 380 -19.45 -9.52 5.11
C ASP A 380 -18.95 -8.35 5.97
N LEU A 381 -17.81 -7.73 5.61
CA LEU A 381 -17.23 -6.60 6.35
C LEU A 381 -18.15 -5.39 6.57
N ASN A 382 -19.17 -5.19 5.72
CA ASN A 382 -20.15 -4.12 5.93
C ASN A 382 -21.04 -4.39 7.15
N ASP A 383 -21.40 -5.65 7.40
CA ASP A 383 -22.18 -6.04 8.56
C ASP A 383 -21.34 -5.88 9.84
N ILE A 384 -20.07 -6.32 9.78
CA ILE A 384 -19.10 -6.09 10.86
C ILE A 384 -18.90 -4.59 11.14
N LEU A 385 -18.86 -3.75 10.11
CA LEU A 385 -18.74 -2.30 10.27
C LEU A 385 -19.95 -1.70 11.02
N LEU A 386 -21.16 -2.18 10.77
CA LEU A 386 -22.36 -1.75 11.49
C LEU A 386 -22.26 -2.12 12.97
N GLU A 387 -21.95 -3.38 13.27
CA GLU A 387 -21.77 -3.85 14.65
C GLU A 387 -20.64 -3.12 15.38
N PHE A 388 -19.54 -2.84 14.69
CA PHE A 388 -18.42 -2.08 15.24
C PHE A 388 -18.84 -0.65 15.60
N ASN A 389 -19.66 0.00 14.76
CA ASN A 389 -20.17 1.34 15.04
C ASN A 389 -21.15 1.34 16.22
N ASP A 390 -22.01 0.34 16.33
CA ASP A 390 -22.91 0.17 17.49
C ASP A 390 -22.10 0.00 18.79
N PHE A 391 -21.06 -0.83 18.75
CA PHE A 391 -20.12 -0.98 19.86
C PHE A 391 -19.43 0.35 20.23
N LYS A 392 -18.88 1.07 19.25
CA LYS A 392 -18.25 2.38 19.50
C LYS A 392 -19.19 3.36 20.17
N ASN A 393 -20.45 3.41 19.74
CA ASN A 393 -21.47 4.29 20.30
C ASN A 393 -21.80 3.88 21.75
N ALA A 394 -21.98 2.58 22.02
CA ALA A 394 -22.24 2.08 23.37
C ALA A 394 -21.08 2.39 24.34
N GLU A 395 -19.84 2.25 23.86
CA GLU A 395 -18.60 2.50 24.60
C GLU A 395 -18.14 3.97 24.59
N LYS A 396 -18.90 4.87 23.93
CA LYS A 396 -18.64 6.31 23.78
C LYS A 396 -17.23 6.62 23.22
N ILE A 397 -16.83 5.87 22.20
CA ILE A 397 -15.54 6.02 21.52
C ILE A 397 -15.67 7.10 20.44
N GLY A 398 -14.90 8.19 20.56
CA GLY A 398 -15.05 9.40 19.73
C GLY A 398 -14.41 9.35 18.34
N TRP A 399 -14.49 8.22 17.62
CA TRP A 399 -13.93 8.05 16.26
C TRP A 399 -14.86 8.55 15.16
#